data_AF-A0A2N2DX86-F1
#
_entry.id   AF-A0A2N2DX86-F1
#
_cell.length_a   1.000
_cell.length_b   1.000
_cell.length_c   1.000
_cell.angle_alpha   90.00
_cell.angle_beta   90.00
_cell.angle_gamma   90.00
#
_symmetry.space_group_name_H-M   'P 1'
#
loop_
_entity.id
_entity.type
_entity.pdbx_description
1 polymer ?
#
loop_
_entity_poly.entity_id
_entity_poly.type
_entity_poly.pdbx_seq_one_letter_code
_entity_poly.pdbx_strand_id
1 'polypeptide(L)'
;MGDHLKAHLVFANVEKAILEGISNYCQVTAIHETLDEASIWSKDIGGEEPDLILINCGTYLIPQEKLMRKDFLKRISEIKTNRPKSRIVLLIPDRLYYDTQLITQLLRLELYNFWFLDSFDQADIIDYIFTIRSLTEVEEYLRGKEAAKINREAVEGFDMKRILNRIYQPYYIKSNVIAFCSEDDSLLNYGLAALTALELAESGFKVSLVETVGGIPQLASIFSVPHPYFNTRHAVTMYAQQNNDFIRNCLYNKEIYLNDKNSPIKDGYIEDYPSGLYFLPDGIKNDNLSRHEIESFWADFINELTKITIFENNFNFLIFICQGHNYFNDFIMREIAYQKFITINMLPGSIVNCIDEHKKGKGKVHLVGEKNIPYISNQLADLLEASFLYFPDCFSEDLLEFVYLKKKNRISQETKKFIKQIMERVGIKNGIMIDRDNRVLDRFFSFMKGKFGRRLYD
;
A
#
# COMPACT_ATOMS: atom_id res chain seq x y z
N MET A 1 14.23 2.59 -39.16
CA MET A 1 12.75 2.55 -39.12
C MET A 1 12.41 2.18 -37.69
N GLY A 2 11.87 3.11 -36.92
CA GLY A 2 11.58 2.88 -35.50
C GLY A 2 10.43 1.88 -35.35
N ASP A 3 10.53 0.96 -34.39
CA ASP A 3 9.48 -0.01 -34.10
C ASP A 3 8.20 0.75 -33.72
N HIS A 4 7.20 0.70 -34.60
CA HIS A 4 5.86 1.20 -34.30
C HIS A 4 5.22 0.30 -33.23
N LEU A 5 4.54 0.90 -32.25
CA LEU A 5 3.81 0.15 -31.22
C LEU A 5 2.78 -0.77 -31.88
N LYS A 6 2.73 -2.03 -31.45
CA LYS A 6 1.74 -3.00 -31.92
C LYS A 6 0.44 -2.80 -31.15
N ALA A 7 -0.62 -2.42 -31.85
CA ALA A 7 -1.92 -2.12 -31.24
C ALA A 7 -3.00 -3.09 -31.70
N HIS A 8 -3.73 -3.64 -30.74
CA HIS A 8 -4.92 -4.45 -30.95
C HIS A 8 -6.16 -3.64 -30.62
N LEU A 9 -7.13 -3.58 -31.53
CA LEU A 9 -8.28 -2.70 -31.41
C LEU A 9 -9.54 -3.52 -31.12
N VAL A 10 -10.35 -3.07 -30.16
CA VAL A 10 -11.68 -3.63 -29.86
C VAL A 10 -12.72 -2.53 -30.02
N PHE A 11 -13.37 -2.49 -31.19
CA PHE A 11 -14.27 -1.43 -31.62
C PHE A 11 -15.40 -2.01 -32.47
N ALA A 12 -16.64 -1.79 -32.05
CA ALA A 12 -17.82 -2.25 -32.79
C ALA A 12 -18.01 -1.57 -34.16
N ASN A 13 -17.57 -0.31 -34.31
CA ASN A 13 -17.56 0.43 -35.57
C ASN A 13 -16.43 1.47 -35.49
N VAL A 14 -15.31 1.25 -36.18
CA VAL A 14 -14.23 2.25 -36.24
C VAL A 14 -14.42 3.14 -37.45
N GLU A 15 -14.48 4.45 -37.24
CA GLU A 15 -14.43 5.41 -38.35
C GLU A 15 -13.06 5.35 -39.03
N LYS A 16 -13.03 5.44 -40.37
CA LYS A 16 -11.78 5.38 -41.14
C LYS A 16 -10.76 6.43 -40.70
N ALA A 17 -11.20 7.65 -40.38
CA ALA A 17 -10.34 8.72 -39.91
C ALA A 17 -9.64 8.40 -38.57
N ILE A 18 -10.30 7.63 -37.70
CA ILE A 18 -9.74 7.18 -36.42
C ILE A 18 -8.72 6.06 -36.66
N LEU A 19 -9.02 5.10 -37.53
CA LEU A 19 -8.06 4.06 -37.92
C LEU A 19 -6.81 4.65 -38.57
N GLU A 20 -6.96 5.62 -39.46
CA GLU A 20 -5.85 6.34 -40.08
C GLU A 20 -5.02 7.08 -39.02
N GLY A 21 -5.69 7.75 -38.06
CA GLY A 21 -5.02 8.41 -36.95
C GLY A 21 -4.21 7.47 -36.07
N ILE A 22 -4.75 6.29 -35.72
CA ILE A 22 -4.04 5.26 -34.94
C ILE A 22 -2.89 4.66 -35.74
N SER A 23 -3.10 4.39 -37.03
CA SER A 23 -2.11 3.74 -37.92
C SER A 23 -0.89 4.63 -38.18
N ASN A 24 -0.99 5.94 -37.98
CA ASN A 24 0.16 6.85 -38.04
C ASN A 24 1.17 6.60 -36.91
N TYR A 25 0.72 6.03 -35.78
CA TYR A 25 1.56 5.84 -34.58
C TYR A 25 1.77 4.36 -34.22
N CYS A 26 0.82 3.49 -34.58
CA CYS A 26 0.82 2.08 -34.23
C CYS A 26 0.68 1.18 -35.45
N GLN A 27 1.31 0.01 -35.40
CA GLN A 27 0.99 -1.10 -36.28
C GLN A 27 -0.25 -1.82 -35.73
N VAL A 28 -1.39 -1.75 -36.43
CA VAL A 28 -2.61 -2.45 -36.01
C VAL A 28 -2.45 -3.95 -36.26
N THR A 29 -2.47 -4.75 -35.20
CA THR A 29 -2.26 -6.21 -35.25
C THR A 29 -3.54 -6.98 -35.54
N ALA A 30 -4.66 -6.53 -34.99
CA ALA A 30 -6.00 -7.04 -35.28
C ALA A 30 -7.08 -6.07 -34.77
N ILE A 31 -8.30 -6.24 -35.30
CA ILE A 31 -9.49 -5.48 -34.93
C ILE A 31 -10.60 -6.47 -34.62
N HIS A 32 -11.22 -6.36 -33.45
CA HIS A 32 -12.40 -7.14 -33.07
C HIS A 32 -13.59 -6.21 -32.85
N GLU A 33 -14.77 -6.65 -33.28
CA GLU A 33 -16.01 -5.87 -33.16
C GLU A 33 -16.65 -6.03 -31.78
N THR A 34 -16.34 -7.14 -31.09
CA THR A 34 -16.90 -7.45 -29.78
C THR A 34 -15.84 -7.74 -28.72
N LEU A 35 -16.17 -7.41 -27.47
CA LEU A 35 -15.34 -7.79 -26.32
C LEU A 35 -15.33 -9.32 -26.10
N ASP A 36 -16.34 -10.04 -26.61
CA ASP A 36 -16.36 -11.50 -26.64
C ASP A 36 -15.24 -12.06 -27.50
N GLU A 37 -15.18 -11.61 -28.77
CA GLU A 37 -14.14 -12.01 -29.70
C GLU A 37 -12.75 -11.69 -29.15
N ALA A 38 -12.58 -10.48 -28.58
CA ALA A 38 -11.33 -10.10 -27.95
C ALA A 38 -10.95 -11.00 -26.75
N SER A 39 -11.93 -11.42 -25.93
CA SER A 39 -11.66 -12.35 -24.83
C SER A 39 -11.28 -13.75 -25.35
N ILE A 40 -11.95 -14.25 -26.38
CA ILE A 40 -11.61 -15.54 -27.02
C ILE A 40 -10.20 -15.46 -27.60
N TRP A 41 -9.91 -14.43 -28.40
CA TRP A 41 -8.59 -14.18 -28.98
C TRP A 41 -7.49 -14.05 -27.91
N SER A 42 -7.80 -13.48 -26.74
CA SER A 42 -6.82 -13.34 -25.67
C SER A 42 -6.27 -14.69 -25.20
N LYS A 43 -7.06 -15.78 -25.30
CA LYS A 43 -6.71 -17.14 -24.86
C LYS A 43 -5.85 -17.89 -25.88
N ASP A 44 -5.86 -17.48 -27.15
CA ASP A 44 -5.11 -18.15 -28.20
C ASP A 44 -3.63 -17.75 -28.13
N ILE A 45 -2.76 -18.70 -27.79
CA ILE A 45 -1.30 -18.48 -27.60
C ILE A 45 -0.58 -18.20 -28.95
N GLY A 46 -1.29 -18.21 -30.08
CA GLY A 46 -0.74 -17.94 -31.40
C GLY A 46 -0.72 -16.44 -31.74
N GLY A 47 0.45 -15.94 -32.17
CA GLY A 47 0.66 -14.56 -32.63
C GLY A 47 1.60 -13.75 -31.74
N GLU A 48 2.18 -12.69 -32.29
CA GLU A 48 2.98 -11.73 -31.50
C GLU A 48 2.08 -10.95 -30.54
N GLU A 49 2.50 -10.82 -29.28
CA GLU A 49 1.75 -10.09 -28.25
C GLU A 49 1.76 -8.58 -28.56
N PRO A 50 0.59 -7.91 -28.61
CA PRO A 50 0.56 -6.47 -28.88
C PRO A 50 1.05 -5.69 -27.66
N ASP A 51 1.66 -4.53 -27.90
CA ASP A 51 2.08 -3.60 -26.84
C ASP A 51 0.87 -2.91 -26.20
N LEU A 52 -0.22 -2.74 -26.96
CA LEU A 52 -1.42 -2.01 -26.58
C LEU A 52 -2.69 -2.75 -27.02
N ILE A 53 -3.69 -2.80 -26.15
CA ILE A 53 -5.07 -3.19 -26.45
C ILE A 53 -5.96 -1.99 -26.19
N LEU A 54 -6.52 -1.40 -27.24
CA LEU A 54 -7.41 -0.22 -27.15
C LEU A 54 -8.87 -0.66 -27.31
N ILE A 55 -9.68 -0.40 -26.28
CA ILE A 55 -11.07 -0.89 -26.18
C ILE A 55 -12.04 0.28 -26.13
N ASN A 56 -12.92 0.38 -27.12
CA ASN A 56 -14.05 1.30 -27.08
C ASN A 56 -15.21 0.70 -26.30
N CYS A 57 -15.47 1.22 -25.11
CA CYS A 57 -16.50 0.72 -24.20
C CYS A 57 -17.90 1.29 -24.51
N GLY A 58 -18.03 2.19 -25.48
CA GLY A 58 -19.27 2.93 -25.75
C GLY A 58 -20.47 2.05 -26.11
N THR A 59 -20.23 0.93 -26.76
CA THR A 59 -21.27 -0.02 -27.16
C THR A 59 -21.61 -1.05 -26.09
N TYR A 60 -20.75 -1.25 -25.07
CA TYR A 60 -20.94 -2.29 -24.04
C TYR A 60 -21.44 -1.72 -22.70
N LEU A 61 -21.19 -0.45 -22.42
CA LEU A 61 -21.57 0.17 -21.15
C LEU A 61 -22.79 1.09 -21.33
N ILE A 62 -23.97 0.50 -21.07
CA ILE A 62 -25.25 1.21 -20.93
C ILE A 62 -25.52 1.47 -19.44
N PRO A 63 -25.88 2.71 -19.02
CA PRO A 63 -25.93 3.10 -17.60
C PRO A 63 -26.85 2.29 -16.67
N GLN A 64 -27.80 1.51 -17.19
CA GLN A 64 -28.86 0.90 -16.38
C GLN A 64 -28.77 -0.64 -16.22
N GLU A 65 -27.85 -1.33 -16.90
CA GLU A 65 -27.81 -2.79 -16.91
C GLU A 65 -26.67 -3.37 -16.05
N LYS A 66 -26.99 -3.78 -14.82
CA LYS A 66 -26.04 -4.41 -13.89
C LYS A 66 -25.43 -5.72 -14.41
N LEU A 67 -26.18 -6.48 -15.22
CA LEU A 67 -25.72 -7.75 -15.78
C LEU A 67 -24.58 -7.53 -16.78
N MET A 68 -24.80 -6.63 -17.74
CA MET A 68 -23.81 -6.20 -18.75
C MET A 68 -22.50 -5.73 -18.13
N ARG A 69 -22.56 -5.06 -16.97
CA ARG A 69 -21.36 -4.58 -16.27
C ARG A 69 -20.51 -5.70 -15.68
N LYS A 70 -21.14 -6.72 -15.08
CA LYS A 70 -20.42 -7.87 -14.55
C LYS A 70 -19.73 -8.63 -15.68
N ASP A 71 -20.44 -8.82 -16.79
CA ASP A 71 -19.91 -9.50 -17.96
C ASP A 71 -18.77 -8.72 -18.61
N PHE A 72 -18.90 -7.39 -18.74
CA PHE A 72 -17.83 -6.50 -19.17
C PHE A 72 -16.56 -6.66 -18.31
N LEU A 73 -16.68 -6.52 -16.99
CA LEU A 73 -15.52 -6.61 -16.10
C LEU A 73 -14.88 -7.99 -16.09
N LYS A 74 -15.68 -9.05 -16.19
CA LYS A 74 -15.19 -10.42 -16.30
C LYS A 74 -14.31 -10.58 -17.55
N ARG A 75 -14.78 -10.12 -18.71
CA ARG A 75 -14.04 -10.22 -19.98
C ARG A 75 -12.77 -9.39 -19.98
N ILE A 76 -12.81 -8.18 -19.43
CA ILE A 76 -11.63 -7.34 -19.26
C ILE A 76 -10.59 -8.02 -18.36
N SER A 77 -11.04 -8.64 -17.27
CA SER A 77 -10.16 -9.41 -16.38
C SER A 77 -9.55 -10.63 -17.08
N GLU A 78 -10.32 -11.33 -17.93
CA GLU A 78 -9.82 -12.44 -18.75
C GLU A 78 -8.73 -11.95 -19.71
N ILE A 79 -8.97 -10.86 -20.45
CA ILE A 79 -7.98 -10.28 -21.38
C ILE A 79 -6.70 -9.90 -20.64
N LYS A 80 -6.80 -9.20 -19.51
CA LYS A 80 -5.63 -8.81 -18.69
C LYS A 80 -4.84 -10.02 -18.22
N THR A 81 -5.52 -11.08 -17.81
CA THR A 81 -4.87 -12.30 -17.30
C THR A 81 -4.13 -13.05 -18.41
N ASN A 82 -4.72 -13.12 -19.61
CA ASN A 82 -4.14 -13.88 -20.71
C ASN A 82 -3.08 -13.08 -21.50
N ARG A 83 -3.13 -11.74 -21.46
CA ARG A 83 -2.18 -10.84 -22.12
C ARG A 83 -1.54 -9.88 -21.11
N PRO A 84 -0.74 -10.39 -20.15
CA PRO A 84 -0.25 -9.60 -19.03
C PRO A 84 0.79 -8.54 -19.43
N LYS A 85 1.42 -8.64 -20.61
CA LYS A 85 2.41 -7.64 -21.07
C LYS A 85 1.77 -6.54 -21.90
N SER A 86 0.57 -6.79 -22.44
CA SER A 86 -0.17 -5.80 -23.20
C SER A 86 -0.79 -4.76 -22.28
N ARG A 87 -0.58 -3.48 -22.58
CA ARG A 87 -1.27 -2.40 -21.88
C ARG A 87 -2.71 -2.30 -22.37
N ILE A 88 -3.67 -2.20 -21.45
CA ILE A 88 -5.09 -2.05 -21.81
C ILE A 88 -5.52 -0.60 -21.63
N VAL A 89 -6.03 0.03 -22.69
CA VAL A 89 -6.60 1.38 -22.67
C VAL A 89 -8.11 1.30 -22.91
N LEU A 90 -8.90 1.86 -22.00
CA LEU A 90 -10.36 1.83 -22.05
C LEU A 90 -10.92 3.20 -22.40
N LEU A 91 -11.74 3.28 -23.44
CA LEU A 91 -12.45 4.49 -23.84
C LEU A 91 -13.89 4.37 -23.37
N ILE A 92 -14.24 5.08 -22.30
CA ILE A 92 -15.51 4.98 -21.59
C ILE A 92 -16.36 6.21 -21.93
N PRO A 93 -17.67 6.06 -22.21
CA PRO A 93 -18.59 7.18 -22.37
C PRO A 93 -18.51 8.20 -21.22
N ASP A 94 -18.48 9.50 -21.52
CA ASP A 94 -18.34 10.56 -20.50
C ASP A 94 -19.56 10.61 -19.56
N ARG A 95 -20.73 10.17 -20.04
CA ARG A 95 -21.93 9.94 -19.22
C ARG A 95 -21.74 8.98 -18.03
N LEU A 96 -20.77 8.07 -18.11
CA LEU A 96 -20.46 7.10 -17.04
C LEU A 96 -19.44 7.62 -16.04
N TYR A 97 -19.01 8.87 -16.17
CA TYR A 97 -18.11 9.53 -15.22
C TYR A 97 -18.63 9.47 -13.77
N TYR A 98 -19.94 9.58 -13.57
CA TYR A 98 -20.57 9.50 -12.25
C TYR A 98 -20.77 8.07 -11.74
N ASP A 99 -20.38 7.07 -12.52
CA ASP A 99 -20.52 5.67 -12.15
C ASP A 99 -19.38 5.21 -11.23
N THR A 100 -19.55 5.55 -9.97
CA THR A 100 -18.62 5.20 -8.89
C THR A 100 -18.33 3.70 -8.77
N GLN A 101 -19.30 2.84 -9.09
CA GLN A 101 -19.12 1.39 -9.02
C GLN A 101 -18.20 0.89 -10.12
N LEU A 102 -18.39 1.38 -11.36
CA LEU A 102 -17.55 1.06 -12.49
C LEU A 102 -16.10 1.51 -12.24
N ILE A 103 -15.90 2.77 -11.84
CA ILE A 103 -14.56 3.32 -11.55
C ILE A 103 -13.85 2.47 -10.49
N THR A 104 -14.56 2.15 -9.39
CA THR A 104 -14.00 1.33 -8.32
C THR A 104 -13.58 -0.05 -8.82
N GLN A 105 -14.38 -0.67 -9.70
CA GLN A 105 -14.09 -2.01 -10.22
C GLN A 105 -12.90 -1.99 -11.19
N LEU A 106 -12.75 -0.96 -12.01
CA LEU A 106 -11.59 -0.80 -12.90
C LEU A 106 -10.29 -0.60 -12.11
N LEU A 107 -10.31 0.25 -11.09
CA LEU A 107 -9.15 0.48 -10.22
C LEU A 107 -8.75 -0.79 -9.45
N ARG A 108 -9.72 -1.60 -9.01
CA ARG A 108 -9.46 -2.91 -8.37
C ARG A 108 -8.83 -3.93 -9.31
N LEU A 109 -9.10 -3.82 -10.60
CA LEU A 109 -8.45 -4.62 -11.63
C LEU A 109 -7.10 -4.02 -12.06
N GLU A 110 -6.63 -2.95 -11.40
CA GLU A 110 -5.41 -2.18 -11.71
C GLU A 110 -5.39 -1.72 -13.18
N LEU A 111 -6.54 -1.27 -13.67
CA LEU A 111 -6.68 -0.67 -14.99
C LEU A 111 -6.76 0.84 -14.81
N TYR A 112 -5.64 1.51 -15.02
CA TYR A 112 -5.49 2.95 -14.80
C TYR A 112 -5.68 3.76 -16.09
N ASN A 113 -5.47 3.13 -17.24
CA ASN A 113 -5.56 3.79 -18.53
C ASN A 113 -6.99 3.83 -19.08
N PHE A 114 -7.95 4.34 -18.29
CA PHE A 114 -9.29 4.63 -18.79
C PHE A 114 -9.53 6.12 -19.01
N TRP A 115 -10.33 6.45 -20.02
CA TRP A 115 -10.62 7.81 -20.46
C TRP A 115 -12.13 7.98 -20.60
N PHE A 116 -12.65 9.14 -20.19
CA PHE A 116 -14.09 9.47 -20.21
C PHE A 116 -14.35 10.45 -21.35
N LEU A 117 -14.97 9.98 -22.42
CA LEU A 117 -15.06 10.68 -23.70
C LEU A 117 -16.40 10.34 -24.36
N ASP A 118 -17.06 11.35 -24.93
CA ASP A 118 -18.21 11.14 -25.83
C ASP A 118 -17.81 11.16 -27.31
N SER A 119 -16.63 11.70 -27.63
CA SER A 119 -16.02 11.69 -28.97
C SER A 119 -14.53 11.35 -28.88
N PHE A 120 -14.03 10.61 -29.86
CA PHE A 120 -12.62 10.25 -29.98
C PHE A 120 -12.03 11.04 -31.16
N ASP A 121 -11.27 12.10 -30.88
CA ASP A 121 -10.65 12.92 -31.92
C ASP A 121 -9.19 12.51 -32.18
N GLN A 122 -8.57 13.06 -33.24
CA GLN A 122 -7.18 12.72 -33.59
C GLN A 122 -6.14 13.35 -32.66
N ALA A 123 -6.46 14.46 -31.99
CA ALA A 123 -5.52 15.13 -31.09
C ALA A 123 -5.30 14.28 -29.81
N ASP A 124 -6.37 13.65 -29.37
CA ASP A 124 -6.46 12.73 -28.24
C ASP A 124 -5.72 11.39 -28.43
N ILE A 125 -5.50 10.96 -29.68
CA ILE A 125 -4.89 9.66 -30.01
C ILE A 125 -3.48 9.52 -29.41
N ILE A 126 -2.67 10.58 -29.49
CA ILE A 126 -1.29 10.57 -28.98
C ILE A 126 -1.32 10.38 -27.46
N ASP A 127 -2.15 11.17 -26.77
CA ASP A 127 -2.25 11.12 -25.31
C ASP A 127 -2.70 9.74 -24.84
N TYR A 128 -3.65 9.10 -25.52
CA TYR A 128 -4.17 7.81 -25.07
C TYR A 128 -3.24 6.64 -25.39
N ILE A 129 -2.53 6.72 -26.52
CA ILE A 129 -1.58 5.69 -26.95
C ILE A 129 -0.27 5.80 -26.19
N PHE A 130 0.23 6.98 -25.84
CA PHE A 130 1.55 7.10 -25.22
C PHE A 130 1.52 7.29 -23.71
N THR A 131 0.40 7.70 -23.13
CA THR A 131 0.31 7.85 -21.66
C THR A 131 0.21 6.49 -20.98
N ILE A 132 1.05 6.28 -19.98
CA ILE A 132 0.92 5.20 -19.00
C ILE A 132 0.57 5.90 -17.69
N ARG A 133 -0.63 5.66 -17.16
CA ARG A 133 -1.07 6.32 -15.93
C ARG A 133 -0.75 5.46 -14.72
N SER A 134 -0.07 6.07 -13.78
CA SER A 134 -0.06 5.69 -12.38
C SER A 134 -1.42 5.97 -11.72
N LEU A 135 -1.63 5.40 -10.53
CA LEU A 135 -2.81 5.69 -9.73
C LEU A 135 -2.97 7.21 -9.45
N THR A 136 -1.87 7.91 -9.17
CA THR A 136 -1.86 9.36 -8.91
C THR A 136 -2.33 10.15 -10.13
N GLU A 137 -1.85 9.80 -11.33
CA GLU A 137 -2.26 10.50 -12.56
C GLU A 137 -3.74 10.24 -12.90
N VAL A 138 -4.29 9.07 -12.55
CA VAL A 138 -5.73 8.83 -12.66
C VAL A 138 -6.52 9.68 -11.67
N GLU A 139 -6.04 9.84 -10.43
CA GLU A 139 -6.69 10.72 -9.46
C GLU A 139 -6.71 12.17 -9.92
N GLU A 140 -5.58 12.67 -10.43
CA GLU A 140 -5.48 14.02 -10.98
C GLU A 140 -6.40 14.22 -12.17
N TYR A 141 -6.44 13.24 -13.08
CA TYR A 141 -7.36 13.23 -14.21
C TYR A 141 -8.84 13.31 -13.78
N LEU A 142 -9.25 12.49 -12.80
CA LEU A 142 -10.61 12.50 -12.28
C LEU A 142 -10.94 13.84 -11.59
N ARG A 143 -10.02 14.39 -10.78
CA ARG A 143 -10.19 15.71 -10.15
C ARG A 143 -10.30 16.83 -11.19
N GLY A 144 -9.49 16.79 -12.24
CA GLY A 144 -9.54 17.74 -13.35
C GLY A 144 -10.88 17.70 -14.09
N LYS A 145 -11.40 16.49 -14.36
CA LYS A 145 -12.73 16.30 -14.96
C LYS A 145 -13.86 16.79 -14.05
N GLU A 146 -13.77 16.59 -12.74
CA GLU A 146 -14.73 17.15 -11.77
C GLU A 146 -14.75 18.69 -11.81
N ALA A 147 -13.58 19.32 -11.72
CA ALA A 147 -13.46 20.78 -11.76
C ALA A 147 -14.00 21.37 -13.08
N ALA A 148 -13.77 20.68 -14.20
CA ALA A 148 -14.31 21.07 -15.50
C ALA A 148 -15.84 20.96 -15.62
N LYS A 149 -16.47 20.01 -14.90
CA LYS A 149 -17.94 19.81 -14.91
C LYS A 149 -18.68 20.69 -13.88
N ILE A 150 -18.10 20.94 -12.71
CA ILE A 150 -18.66 21.89 -11.71
C ILE A 150 -18.80 23.30 -12.31
N ASN A 151 -17.89 23.68 -13.20
CA ASN A 151 -17.97 24.94 -13.95
C ASN A 151 -19.06 24.96 -15.04
N ARG A 152 -19.70 23.83 -15.36
CA ARG A 152 -20.72 23.72 -16.42
C ARG A 152 -22.13 23.46 -15.90
N GLU A 153 -22.29 22.81 -14.75
CA GLU A 153 -23.62 22.54 -14.17
C GLU A 153 -23.56 22.70 -12.64
N ALA A 154 -24.34 23.67 -12.12
CA ALA A 154 -24.55 23.85 -10.69
C ALA A 154 -25.43 22.71 -10.15
N VAL A 155 -24.83 21.54 -9.94
CA VAL A 155 -25.49 20.41 -9.29
C VAL A 155 -25.30 20.53 -7.78
N GLU A 156 -26.31 21.06 -7.09
CA GLU A 156 -26.36 21.03 -5.63
C GLU A 156 -26.35 19.57 -5.14
N GLY A 157 -25.34 19.25 -4.30
CA GLY A 157 -25.31 18.01 -3.52
C GLY A 157 -24.38 16.90 -4.01
N PHE A 158 -23.67 17.08 -5.14
CA PHE A 158 -22.68 16.10 -5.60
C PHE A 158 -21.25 16.58 -5.28
N ASP A 159 -20.66 16.02 -4.22
CA ASP A 159 -19.28 16.29 -3.79
C ASP A 159 -18.43 15.05 -4.08
N MET A 160 -17.82 14.99 -5.28
CA MET A 160 -16.97 13.87 -5.66
C MET A 160 -15.76 13.83 -4.72
N LYS A 161 -15.22 14.96 -4.25
CA LYS A 161 -14.18 14.96 -3.20
C LYS A 161 -14.62 14.19 -1.94
N ARG A 162 -15.86 14.32 -1.48
CA ARG A 162 -16.41 13.53 -0.34
C ARG A 162 -16.64 12.07 -0.69
N ILE A 163 -17.04 11.76 -1.93
CA ILE A 163 -17.28 10.39 -2.39
C ILE A 163 -15.96 9.67 -2.71
N LEU A 164 -15.01 10.30 -3.41
CA LEU A 164 -13.62 9.89 -3.61
C LEU A 164 -12.94 9.67 -2.25
N ASN A 165 -13.06 10.59 -1.29
CA ASN A 165 -12.57 10.35 0.07
C ASN A 165 -13.19 9.11 0.75
N ARG A 166 -14.42 8.73 0.37
CA ARG A 166 -15.14 7.56 0.89
C ARG A 166 -14.85 6.27 0.10
N ILE A 167 -14.61 6.37 -1.20
CA ILE A 167 -14.32 5.28 -2.15
C ILE A 167 -12.84 4.91 -2.12
N TYR A 168 -11.94 5.87 -1.94
CA TYR A 168 -10.51 5.67 -1.82
C TYR A 168 -10.05 5.34 -0.40
N GLN A 169 -10.92 5.47 0.62
CA GLN A 169 -10.53 5.03 1.97
C GLN A 169 -10.08 3.56 2.08
N PRO A 170 -10.52 2.61 1.23
CA PRO A 170 -9.94 1.27 1.13
C PRO A 170 -8.95 1.06 -0.04
N TYR A 171 -8.73 2.03 -0.94
CA TYR A 171 -7.96 1.86 -2.19
C TYR A 171 -6.97 2.97 -2.55
N TYR A 172 -6.76 3.98 -1.70
CA TYR A 172 -5.42 4.56 -1.61
C TYR A 172 -4.50 3.38 -1.32
N ILE A 173 -3.56 3.04 -2.21
CA ILE A 173 -2.29 2.48 -1.76
C ILE A 173 -1.70 3.61 -0.91
N LYS A 174 -2.15 3.68 0.34
CA LYS A 174 -1.55 4.51 1.36
C LYS A 174 -0.12 4.05 1.37
N SER A 175 0.83 4.98 1.30
CA SER A 175 2.14 4.72 1.84
C SER A 175 1.90 4.11 3.22
N ASN A 176 2.12 2.80 3.39
CA ASN A 176 1.87 2.14 4.67
C ASN A 176 3.06 2.45 5.57
N VAL A 177 3.17 3.74 5.91
CA VAL A 177 4.16 4.24 6.83
C VAL A 177 3.59 4.02 8.22
N ILE A 178 4.15 3.03 8.90
CA ILE A 178 3.71 2.56 10.20
C ILE A 178 4.77 2.98 11.22
N ALA A 179 4.35 3.51 12.36
CA ALA A 179 5.24 3.73 13.49
C ALA A 179 4.85 2.84 14.67
N PHE A 180 5.82 2.11 15.19
CA PHE A 180 5.75 1.45 16.49
C PHE A 180 6.50 2.31 17.49
N CYS A 181 5.80 2.83 18.49
CA CYS A 181 6.33 3.79 19.44
C CYS A 181 6.21 3.25 20.87
N SER A 182 7.25 3.46 21.69
CA SER A 182 7.16 3.30 23.15
C SER A 182 7.75 4.53 23.83
N GLU A 183 7.26 4.84 25.04
CA GLU A 183 7.80 5.94 25.84
C GLU A 183 9.16 5.60 26.47
N ASP A 184 9.50 4.32 26.56
CA ASP A 184 10.77 3.79 27.02
C ASP A 184 11.47 2.96 25.95
N ASP A 185 12.69 2.51 26.23
CA ASP A 185 13.43 1.56 25.38
C ASP A 185 12.90 0.12 25.55
N SER A 186 11.58 -0.08 25.42
CA SER A 186 10.96 -1.39 25.62
C SER A 186 11.27 -2.34 24.47
N LEU A 187 11.82 -3.50 24.84
CA LEU A 187 12.04 -4.62 23.93
C LEU A 187 10.72 -5.08 23.29
N LEU A 188 9.58 -4.90 23.96
CA LEU A 188 8.26 -5.26 23.42
C LEU A 188 7.93 -4.48 22.16
N ASN A 189 8.25 -3.18 22.11
CA ASN A 189 8.00 -2.34 20.94
C ASN A 189 8.83 -2.80 19.74
N TYR A 190 10.10 -3.14 19.99
CA TYR A 190 10.94 -3.74 18.95
C TYR A 190 10.41 -5.09 18.49
N GLY A 191 10.04 -5.97 19.41
CA GLY A 191 9.48 -7.28 19.09
C GLY A 191 8.20 -7.16 18.26
N LEU A 192 7.35 -6.21 18.61
CA LEU A 192 6.11 -5.92 17.90
C LEU A 192 6.38 -5.52 16.44
N ALA A 193 7.29 -4.57 16.23
CA ALA A 193 7.68 -4.11 14.91
C ALA A 193 8.38 -5.21 14.10
N ALA A 194 9.34 -5.92 14.72
CA ALA A 194 10.12 -6.97 14.08
C ALA A 194 9.26 -8.15 13.62
N LEU A 195 8.42 -8.68 14.53
CA LEU A 195 7.54 -9.80 14.20
C LEU A 195 6.47 -9.41 13.17
N THR A 196 5.95 -8.17 13.24
CA THR A 196 5.03 -7.66 12.21
C THR A 196 5.70 -7.56 10.85
N ALA A 197 6.91 -7.00 10.79
CA ALA A 197 7.67 -6.86 9.54
C ALA A 197 8.00 -8.24 8.92
N LEU A 198 8.37 -9.21 9.77
CA LEU A 198 8.64 -10.59 9.35
C LEU A 198 7.39 -11.25 8.75
N GLU A 199 6.26 -11.23 9.46
CA GLU A 199 5.03 -11.88 8.98
C GLU A 199 4.50 -11.20 7.69
N LEU A 200 4.63 -9.87 7.57
CA LEU A 200 4.34 -9.15 6.32
C LEU A 200 5.26 -9.62 5.18
N ALA A 201 6.56 -9.71 5.42
CA ALA A 201 7.51 -10.15 4.40
C ALA A 201 7.33 -11.63 4.00
N GLU A 202 6.99 -12.50 4.95
CA GLU A 202 6.61 -13.89 4.69
C GLU A 202 5.32 -14.01 3.88
N SER A 203 4.41 -13.04 4.04
CA SER A 203 3.20 -12.93 3.23
C SER A 203 3.46 -12.37 1.81
N GLY A 204 4.72 -12.17 1.43
CA GLY A 204 5.13 -11.73 0.10
C GLY A 204 5.22 -10.21 -0.08
N PHE A 205 5.08 -9.42 0.99
CA PHE A 205 5.24 -7.97 0.91
C PHE A 205 6.70 -7.55 0.98
N LYS A 206 7.04 -6.47 0.26
CA LYS A 206 8.33 -5.79 0.39
C LYS A 206 8.24 -4.76 1.53
N VAL A 207 9.01 -4.95 2.59
CA VAL A 207 8.92 -4.23 3.87
C VAL A 207 10.28 -3.65 4.23
N SER A 208 10.30 -2.36 4.58
CA SER A 208 11.45 -1.71 5.20
C SER A 208 11.20 -1.54 6.69
N LEU A 209 12.15 -1.97 7.52
CA LEU A 209 12.14 -1.80 8.97
C LEU A 209 13.29 -0.88 9.37
N VAL A 210 12.94 0.32 9.82
CA VAL A 210 13.87 1.42 10.12
C VAL A 210 13.81 1.74 11.61
N GLU A 211 14.96 1.78 12.26
CA GLU A 211 15.12 2.26 13.63
C GLU A 211 15.45 3.76 13.61
N THR A 212 14.70 4.57 14.36
CA THR A 212 15.00 6.00 14.46
C THR A 212 16.24 6.26 15.33
N VAL A 213 16.72 7.51 15.33
CA VAL A 213 17.87 7.91 16.15
C VAL A 213 17.53 7.77 17.65
N GLY A 214 18.14 6.79 18.31
CA GLY A 214 17.82 6.40 19.69
C GLY A 214 19.03 6.39 20.62
N GLY A 215 18.79 6.45 21.94
CA GLY A 215 19.86 6.38 22.95
C GLY A 215 20.55 5.03 22.98
N ILE A 216 19.77 3.95 22.86
CA ILE A 216 20.24 2.56 22.89
C ILE A 216 19.62 1.83 21.68
N PRO A 217 20.29 1.82 20.51
CA PRO A 217 19.79 1.09 19.35
C PRO A 217 19.85 -0.43 19.57
N GLN A 218 18.79 -1.13 19.18
CA GLN A 218 18.63 -2.58 19.43
C GLN A 218 18.23 -3.38 18.18
N LEU A 219 17.83 -2.73 17.07
CA LEU A 219 17.31 -3.46 15.91
C LEU A 219 18.32 -4.46 15.35
N ALA A 220 19.58 -4.03 15.20
CA ALA A 220 20.68 -4.87 14.77
C ALA A 220 20.86 -6.11 15.66
N SER A 221 20.78 -5.92 16.99
CA SER A 221 20.92 -6.99 17.98
C SER A 221 19.77 -7.99 17.91
N ILE A 222 18.54 -7.52 17.71
CA ILE A 222 17.33 -8.35 17.64
C ILE A 222 17.37 -9.31 16.46
N PHE A 223 17.87 -8.85 15.32
CA PHE A 223 18.08 -9.69 14.14
C PHE A 223 19.44 -10.40 14.13
N SER A 224 20.27 -10.21 15.17
CA SER A 224 21.66 -10.71 15.21
C SER A 224 22.48 -10.31 13.98
N VAL A 225 22.25 -9.12 13.43
CA VAL A 225 22.92 -8.59 12.24
C VAL A 225 23.85 -7.44 12.63
N PRO A 226 25.16 -7.68 12.80
CA PRO A 226 26.11 -6.61 13.06
C PRO A 226 26.31 -5.79 11.79
N HIS A 227 25.88 -4.53 11.80
CA HIS A 227 26.12 -3.64 10.67
C HIS A 227 26.33 -2.17 11.09
N PRO A 228 27.56 -1.79 11.49
CA PRO A 228 27.83 -0.41 11.90
C PRO A 228 27.88 0.57 10.72
N TYR A 229 27.97 0.13 9.46
CA TYR A 229 28.10 1.06 8.32
C TYR A 229 26.74 1.59 7.81
N PHE A 230 25.82 0.74 7.36
CA PHE A 230 24.43 1.08 7.08
C PHE A 230 23.63 1.24 8.37
N ASN A 231 23.71 2.43 8.98
CA ASN A 231 22.86 2.80 10.10
C ASN A 231 22.18 4.16 9.88
N THR A 232 21.09 4.42 10.60
CA THR A 232 20.27 5.62 10.45
C THR A 232 21.08 6.92 10.62
N ARG A 233 21.86 7.09 11.71
CA ARG A 233 22.69 8.30 11.88
C ARG A 233 23.73 8.48 10.77
N HIS A 234 24.32 7.38 10.29
CA HIS A 234 25.27 7.44 9.18
C HIS A 234 24.57 7.80 7.86
N ALA A 235 23.36 7.28 7.61
CA ALA A 235 22.55 7.64 6.46
C ALA A 235 22.20 9.13 6.45
N VAL A 236 21.84 9.71 7.60
CA VAL A 236 21.62 11.17 7.72
C VAL A 236 22.92 11.93 7.46
N THR A 237 24.06 11.42 7.96
CA THR A 237 25.37 12.04 7.73
C THR A 237 25.73 12.06 6.23
N MET A 238 25.51 10.95 5.52
CA MET A 238 25.71 10.87 4.07
C MET A 238 24.73 11.77 3.30
N TYR A 239 23.49 11.89 3.78
CA TYR A 239 22.51 12.82 3.23
C TYR A 239 22.96 14.29 3.35
N ALA A 240 23.43 14.69 4.53
CA ALA A 240 23.96 16.04 4.76
C ALA A 240 25.15 16.37 3.85
N GLN A 241 25.94 15.35 3.48
CA GLN A 241 27.06 15.46 2.54
C GLN A 241 26.63 15.40 1.06
N GLN A 242 25.32 15.43 0.77
CA GLN A 242 24.73 15.36 -0.58
C GLN A 242 25.05 14.07 -1.35
N ASN A 243 25.32 12.97 -0.63
CA ASN A 243 25.54 11.66 -1.25
C ASN A 243 24.19 10.97 -1.54
N ASN A 244 23.52 11.43 -2.60
CA ASN A 244 22.19 10.94 -3.01
C ASN A 244 22.15 9.44 -3.34
N ASP A 245 23.27 8.89 -3.84
CA ASP A 245 23.39 7.47 -4.16
C ASP A 245 23.36 6.61 -2.91
N PHE A 246 23.92 7.08 -1.79
CA PHE A 246 23.89 6.35 -0.54
C PHE A 246 22.47 6.17 -0.01
N ILE A 247 21.64 7.23 0.01
CA ILE A 247 20.27 7.16 0.52
C ILE A 247 19.42 6.17 -0.28
N ARG A 248 19.62 6.12 -1.61
CA ARG A 248 18.92 5.17 -2.50
C ARG A 248 19.22 3.71 -2.17
N ASN A 249 20.38 3.45 -1.56
CA ASN A 249 20.91 2.10 -1.32
C ASN A 249 21.16 1.80 0.18
N CYS A 250 20.70 2.66 1.09
CA CYS A 250 21.01 2.52 2.52
C CYS A 250 20.24 1.39 3.22
N LEU A 251 19.12 0.94 2.64
CA LEU A 251 18.35 -0.22 3.11
C LEU A 251 18.98 -1.51 2.61
N TYR A 252 19.24 -2.46 3.50
CA TYR A 252 19.78 -3.77 3.13
C TYR A 252 18.83 -4.90 3.52
N ASN A 253 18.75 -5.94 2.70
CA ASN A 253 18.13 -7.22 3.03
C ASN A 253 19.20 -8.30 3.20
N LYS A 254 18.78 -9.55 3.41
CA LYS A 254 19.74 -10.66 3.56
C LYS A 254 20.69 -10.81 2.36
N GLU A 255 20.21 -10.63 1.13
CA GLU A 255 21.01 -10.82 -0.08
C GLU A 255 22.10 -9.75 -0.18
N ILE A 256 21.74 -8.49 0.08
CA ILE A 256 22.69 -7.38 0.11
C ILE A 256 23.72 -7.61 1.22
N TYR A 257 23.28 -7.98 2.42
CA TYR A 257 24.16 -8.21 3.57
C TYR A 257 25.19 -9.33 3.31
N LEU A 258 24.73 -10.48 2.81
CA LEU A 258 25.61 -11.64 2.55
C LEU A 258 26.63 -11.35 1.44
N ASN A 259 26.26 -10.51 0.46
CA ASN A 259 27.12 -10.12 -0.66
C ASN A 259 28.05 -8.94 -0.34
N ASP A 260 27.80 -8.16 0.71
CA ASP A 260 28.68 -7.05 1.09
C ASP A 260 30.06 -7.59 1.52
N LYS A 261 31.11 -6.96 1.01
CA LYS A 261 32.50 -7.27 1.35
C LYS A 261 32.88 -6.78 2.75
N ASN A 262 32.14 -5.79 3.27
CA ASN A 262 32.40 -5.17 4.56
C ASN A 262 31.57 -5.78 5.71
N SER A 263 30.63 -6.68 5.41
CA SER A 263 29.90 -7.44 6.42
C SER A 263 30.86 -8.25 7.31
N PRO A 264 30.90 -7.98 8.62
CA PRO A 264 31.86 -8.63 9.52
C PRO A 264 31.53 -10.10 9.78
N ILE A 265 30.29 -10.53 9.50
CA ILE A 265 29.82 -11.91 9.67
C ILE A 265 29.03 -12.31 8.42
N LYS A 266 29.47 -13.37 7.73
CA LYS A 266 28.79 -13.90 6.53
C LYS A 266 28.01 -15.18 6.79
N ASP A 267 28.39 -15.94 7.82
CA ASP A 267 27.67 -17.12 8.26
C ASP A 267 26.66 -16.71 9.34
N GLY A 268 25.36 -16.76 9.05
CA GLY A 268 24.40 -16.26 10.02
C GLY A 268 22.94 -16.57 9.75
N TYR A 269 22.17 -16.46 10.82
CA TYR A 269 20.71 -16.59 10.89
C TYR A 269 19.94 -15.66 9.92
N ILE A 270 20.62 -14.68 9.33
CA ILE A 270 20.05 -13.76 8.35
C ILE A 270 19.63 -14.47 7.04
N GLU A 271 20.23 -15.63 6.72
CA GLU A 271 19.86 -16.44 5.56
C GLU A 271 18.39 -16.89 5.59
N ASP A 272 17.86 -17.13 6.80
CA ASP A 272 16.50 -17.60 7.06
C ASP A 272 15.44 -16.49 6.99
N TYR A 273 15.86 -15.23 6.81
CA TYR A 273 14.92 -14.11 6.69
C TYR A 273 14.30 -14.04 5.30
N PRO A 274 13.05 -13.57 5.18
CA PRO A 274 12.42 -13.40 3.87
C PRO A 274 13.16 -12.34 3.05
N SER A 275 13.31 -12.55 1.74
CA SER A 275 14.01 -11.62 0.82
C SER A 275 13.33 -10.25 0.72
N GLY A 276 12.02 -10.19 0.99
CA GLY A 276 11.23 -8.96 1.04
C GLY A 276 11.47 -8.08 2.27
N LEU A 277 12.23 -8.53 3.27
CA LEU A 277 12.50 -7.76 4.49
C LEU A 277 13.84 -7.02 4.39
N TYR A 278 13.77 -5.69 4.50
CA TYR A 278 14.92 -4.79 4.49
C TYR A 278 15.04 -4.06 5.83
N PHE A 279 16.26 -3.67 6.17
CA PHE A 279 16.62 -3.10 7.46
C PHE A 279 17.40 -1.80 7.31
N LEU A 280 17.20 -0.91 8.28
CA LEU A 280 18.09 0.20 8.60
C LEU A 280 18.15 0.38 10.12
N PRO A 281 19.05 -0.35 10.81
CA PRO A 281 19.24 -0.17 12.24
C PRO A 281 19.87 1.19 12.54
N ASP A 282 19.74 1.68 13.76
CA ASP A 282 20.49 2.83 14.22
C ASP A 282 21.83 2.39 14.84
N GLY A 283 22.78 3.32 14.95
CA GLY A 283 24.11 3.05 15.46
C GLY A 283 24.87 4.32 15.80
N ILE A 284 25.81 4.22 16.73
CA ILE A 284 26.70 5.33 17.11
C ILE A 284 28.09 5.03 16.56
N LYS A 285 28.63 5.95 15.75
CA LYS A 285 30.01 5.92 15.28
C LYS A 285 30.67 7.27 15.51
N ASN A 286 32.00 7.27 15.55
CA ASN A 286 32.80 8.47 15.78
C ASN A 286 32.74 9.48 14.61
N ASP A 287 32.44 9.03 13.40
CA ASP A 287 32.33 9.82 12.18
C ASP A 287 30.91 10.36 11.91
N ASN A 288 29.94 10.03 12.76
CA ASN A 288 28.59 10.54 12.62
C ASN A 288 28.54 12.04 13.00
N LEU A 289 27.66 12.79 12.34
CA LEU A 289 27.33 14.15 12.74
C LEU A 289 26.89 14.22 14.21
N SER A 290 27.11 15.38 14.83
CA SER A 290 26.58 15.63 16.17
C SER A 290 25.06 15.59 16.16
N ARG A 291 24.45 15.35 17.33
CA ARG A 291 22.98 15.26 17.45
C ARG A 291 22.26 16.49 16.88
N HIS A 292 22.76 17.70 17.18
CA HIS A 292 22.17 18.95 16.69
C HIS A 292 22.23 19.05 15.16
N GLU A 293 23.33 18.62 14.55
CA GLU A 293 23.45 18.60 13.09
C GLU A 293 22.47 17.59 12.47
N ILE A 294 22.35 16.39 13.04
CA ILE A 294 21.37 15.40 12.60
C ILE A 294 19.94 15.95 12.69
N GLU A 295 19.58 16.64 13.77
CA GLU A 295 18.26 17.27 13.93
C GLU A 295 17.96 18.27 12.80
N SER A 296 18.96 18.99 12.31
CA SER A 296 18.78 19.97 11.22
C SER A 296 18.46 19.36 9.86
N PHE A 297 18.88 18.11 9.61
CA PHE A 297 18.65 17.40 8.35
C PHE A 297 17.53 16.35 8.44
N TRP A 298 17.06 16.03 9.65
CA TRP A 298 16.19 14.88 9.89
C TRP A 298 14.90 14.90 9.08
N ALA A 299 14.20 16.04 9.08
CA ALA A 299 12.91 16.17 8.41
C ALA A 299 13.04 15.92 6.89
N ASP A 300 14.02 16.56 6.26
CA ASP A 300 14.28 16.42 4.82
C ASP A 300 14.75 15.01 4.47
N PHE A 301 15.67 14.45 5.27
CA PHE A 301 16.15 13.08 5.11
C PHE A 301 15.00 12.07 5.16
N ILE A 302 14.11 12.16 6.15
CA ILE A 302 13.00 11.22 6.31
C ILE A 302 11.97 11.36 5.19
N ASN A 303 11.68 12.58 4.74
CA ASN A 303 10.81 12.81 3.59
C ASN A 303 11.38 12.15 2.33
N GLU A 304 12.67 12.36 2.06
CA GLU A 304 13.33 11.78 0.89
C GLU A 304 13.45 10.25 1.00
N LEU A 305 13.81 9.71 2.18
CA LEU A 305 13.83 8.28 2.45
C LEU A 305 12.45 7.65 2.22
N THR A 306 11.39 8.29 2.71
CA THR A 306 10.01 7.82 2.53
C THR A 306 9.63 7.81 1.05
N LYS A 307 9.97 8.89 0.34
CA LYS A 307 9.70 9.03 -1.10
C LYS A 307 10.41 7.93 -1.90
N ILE A 308 11.72 7.78 -1.69
CA ILE A 308 12.53 6.76 -2.37
C ILE A 308 12.00 5.36 -2.05
N THR A 309 11.75 5.07 -0.77
CA THR A 309 11.34 3.72 -0.35
C THR A 309 9.99 3.33 -0.92
N ILE A 310 8.98 4.20 -0.78
CA ILE A 310 7.60 3.87 -1.16
C ILE A 310 7.37 4.04 -2.65
N PHE A 311 7.79 5.16 -3.25
CA PHE A 311 7.41 5.52 -4.63
C PHE A 311 8.45 5.11 -5.67
N GLU A 312 9.74 5.12 -5.34
CA GLU A 312 10.79 4.77 -6.31
C GLU A 312 11.13 3.28 -6.25
N ASN A 313 11.29 2.73 -5.04
CA ASN A 313 11.70 1.35 -4.81
C ASN A 313 10.52 0.37 -4.60
N ASN A 314 9.29 0.86 -4.72
CA ASN A 314 8.03 0.09 -4.65
C ASN A 314 7.90 -0.79 -3.39
N PHE A 315 8.32 -0.29 -2.22
CA PHE A 315 8.04 -0.99 -0.97
C PHE A 315 6.56 -0.89 -0.61
N ASN A 316 5.98 -2.00 -0.16
CA ASN A 316 4.61 -2.04 0.32
C ASN A 316 4.45 -1.39 1.69
N PHE A 317 5.49 -1.46 2.53
CA PHE A 317 5.50 -0.96 3.91
C PHE A 317 6.83 -0.31 4.26
N LEU A 318 6.75 0.82 4.97
CA LEU A 318 7.86 1.47 5.65
C LEU A 318 7.53 1.55 7.14
N ILE A 319 8.25 0.79 7.96
CA ILE A 319 7.97 0.64 9.37
C ILE A 319 9.07 1.34 10.15
N PHE A 320 8.69 2.31 10.98
CA PHE A 320 9.59 3.00 11.90
C PHE A 320 9.44 2.44 13.31
N ILE A 321 10.57 2.21 13.97
CA ILE A 321 10.65 1.93 15.41
C ILE A 321 11.07 3.21 16.11
N CYS A 322 10.17 3.78 16.90
CA CYS A 322 10.36 5.02 17.66
C CYS A 322 10.50 4.69 19.15
N GLN A 323 11.57 5.15 19.80
CA GLN A 323 11.81 4.92 21.23
C GLN A 323 12.01 6.22 22.03
N GLY A 324 11.13 6.44 23.01
CA GLY A 324 11.14 7.60 23.88
C GLY A 324 10.67 8.91 23.24
N HIS A 325 10.55 9.94 24.06
CA HIS A 325 10.18 11.29 23.62
C HIS A 325 11.40 12.08 23.16
N ASN A 326 11.53 12.27 21.85
CA ASN A 326 12.56 13.10 21.26
C ASN A 326 12.09 13.66 19.92
N TYR A 327 12.80 14.70 19.44
CA TYR A 327 12.50 15.37 18.18
C TYR A 327 12.36 14.40 16.99
N PHE A 328 13.25 13.41 16.89
CA PHE A 328 13.26 12.46 15.77
C PHE A 328 11.97 11.65 15.69
N ASN A 329 11.56 11.08 16.82
CA ASN A 329 10.35 10.27 16.94
C ASN A 329 9.09 11.12 16.81
N ASP A 330 9.08 12.30 17.42
CA ASP A 330 7.92 13.20 17.37
C ASP A 330 7.62 13.61 15.92
N PHE A 331 8.64 13.89 15.11
CA PHE A 331 8.48 14.18 13.68
C PHE A 331 7.85 12.99 12.94
N ILE A 332 8.39 11.78 13.12
CA ILE A 332 7.85 10.56 12.49
C ILE A 332 6.39 10.35 12.90
N MET A 333 6.12 10.42 14.20
CA MET A 333 4.80 10.19 14.74
C MET A 333 3.80 11.23 14.28
N ARG A 334 4.16 12.51 14.11
CA ARG A 334 3.21 13.57 13.78
C ARG A 334 3.02 13.77 12.28
N GLU A 335 4.12 13.80 11.52
CA GLU A 335 4.13 14.28 10.13
C GLU A 335 4.16 13.14 9.11
N ILE A 336 4.69 11.97 9.49
CA ILE A 336 5.06 10.91 8.52
C ILE A 336 4.19 9.66 8.66
N ALA A 337 4.04 9.14 9.87
CA ALA A 337 3.36 7.88 10.11
C ALA A 337 1.85 7.99 9.91
N TYR A 338 1.32 7.23 8.97
CA TYR A 338 -0.12 7.12 8.77
C TYR A 338 -0.76 6.31 9.88
N GLN A 339 -0.12 5.20 10.28
CA GLN A 339 -0.64 4.29 11.29
C GLN A 339 0.35 4.13 12.43
N LYS A 340 -0.15 4.18 13.66
CA LYS A 340 0.68 4.23 14.86
C LYS A 340 0.25 3.14 15.82
N PHE A 341 1.20 2.40 16.34
CA PHE A 341 1.01 1.44 17.43
C PHE A 341 1.85 1.92 18.60
N ILE A 342 1.19 2.35 19.66
CA ILE A 342 1.85 2.90 20.84
C ILE A 342 1.84 1.84 21.92
N THR A 343 3.01 1.32 22.24
CA THR A 343 3.25 0.43 23.37
C THR A 343 3.16 1.25 24.64
N ILE A 344 2.15 0.96 25.47
CA ILE A 344 1.87 1.71 26.68
C ILE A 344 2.66 1.10 27.83
N ASN A 345 3.47 1.94 28.45
CA ASN A 345 3.89 1.72 29.81
C ASN A 345 2.74 2.03 30.76
N MET A 346 2.49 1.11 31.67
CA MET A 346 1.33 1.15 32.55
C MET A 346 1.41 2.20 33.68
N LEU A 347 2.12 3.30 33.45
CA LEU A 347 2.18 4.45 34.33
C LEU A 347 1.01 5.40 34.01
N PRO A 348 0.35 6.00 35.02
CA PRO A 348 -0.81 6.88 34.81
C PRO A 348 -0.58 8.02 33.80
N GLY A 349 0.60 8.64 33.80
CA GLY A 349 0.94 9.72 32.86
C GLY A 349 1.05 9.24 31.42
N SER A 350 1.66 8.08 31.21
CA SER A 350 1.81 7.44 29.89
C SER A 350 0.47 7.10 29.26
N ILE A 351 -0.45 6.58 30.07
CA ILE A 351 -1.81 6.25 29.63
C ILE A 351 -2.52 7.52 29.16
N VAL A 352 -2.51 8.60 29.95
CA VAL A 352 -3.15 9.87 29.57
C VAL A 352 -2.57 10.43 28.27
N ASN A 353 -1.24 10.45 28.12
CA ASN A 353 -0.57 10.90 26.90
C ASN A 353 -0.98 10.08 25.68
N CYS A 354 -1.00 8.75 25.80
CA CYS A 354 -1.36 7.85 24.71
C CYS A 354 -2.83 8.00 24.32
N ILE A 355 -3.72 8.23 25.29
CA ILE A 355 -5.13 8.51 25.05
C ILE A 355 -5.32 9.83 24.30
N ASP A 356 -4.57 10.86 24.66
CA ASP A 356 -4.62 12.15 23.98
C ASP A 356 -4.11 12.04 22.53
N GLU A 357 -3.03 11.29 22.30
CA GLU A 357 -2.56 10.98 20.94
C GLU A 357 -3.59 10.18 20.14
N HIS A 358 -4.30 9.24 20.78
CA HIS A 358 -5.40 8.52 20.15
C HIS A 358 -6.55 9.44 19.74
N LYS A 359 -6.97 10.35 20.63
CA LYS A 359 -8.02 11.35 20.36
C LYS A 359 -7.65 12.29 19.20
N LYS A 360 -6.39 12.73 19.14
CA LYS A 360 -5.87 13.56 18.03
C LYS A 360 -5.85 12.77 16.71
N GLY A 361 -5.50 11.48 16.76
CA GLY A 361 -5.21 10.66 15.58
C GLY A 361 -6.38 9.96 14.88
N LYS A 362 -7.64 10.15 15.32
CA LYS A 362 -8.88 9.55 14.76
C LYS A 362 -8.69 8.18 14.09
N GLY A 363 -8.66 7.11 14.89
CA GLY A 363 -8.73 5.72 14.41
C GLY A 363 -7.46 5.17 13.73
N LYS A 364 -6.39 5.97 13.64
CA LYS A 364 -5.10 5.56 13.08
C LYS A 364 -4.04 5.22 14.13
N VAL A 365 -4.35 5.51 15.39
CA VAL A 365 -3.49 5.23 16.54
C VAL A 365 -4.10 4.06 17.29
N HIS A 366 -3.32 3.00 17.47
CA HIS A 366 -3.68 1.79 18.19
C HIS A 366 -2.82 1.73 19.44
N LEU A 367 -3.45 1.40 20.56
CA LEU A 367 -2.78 1.30 21.84
C LEU A 367 -2.46 -0.17 22.09
N VAL A 368 -1.25 -0.47 22.55
CA VAL A 368 -0.80 -1.85 22.78
C VAL A 368 -0.27 -1.97 24.20
N GLY A 369 -0.71 -2.97 24.97
CA GLY A 369 -0.27 -3.12 26.36
C GLY A 369 -0.62 -4.49 26.96
N GLU A 370 -0.32 -4.66 28.24
CA GLU A 370 -0.64 -5.88 28.98
C GLU A 370 -2.11 -5.90 29.45
N LYS A 371 -2.66 -7.11 29.64
CA LYS A 371 -4.09 -7.32 29.94
C LYS A 371 -4.48 -7.00 31.38
N ASN A 372 -3.51 -6.89 32.29
CA ASN A 372 -3.73 -7.01 33.74
C ASN A 372 -3.62 -5.68 34.49
N ILE A 373 -4.51 -4.70 34.28
CA ILE A 373 -4.67 -3.61 35.27
C ILE A 373 -6.14 -3.22 35.48
N PRO A 374 -6.76 -3.67 36.58
CA PRO A 374 -8.13 -3.35 36.96
C PRO A 374 -8.44 -1.85 37.10
N TYR A 375 -7.43 -1.02 37.35
CA TYR A 375 -7.59 0.42 37.57
C TYR A 375 -7.80 1.20 36.26
N ILE A 376 -7.31 0.68 35.14
CA ILE A 376 -7.33 1.37 33.84
C ILE A 376 -8.56 0.99 33.02
N SER A 377 -9.20 -0.15 33.27
CA SER A 377 -10.39 -0.58 32.53
C SER A 377 -11.53 0.45 32.56
N ASN A 378 -11.69 1.17 33.68
CA ASN A 378 -12.70 2.21 33.82
C ASN A 378 -12.35 3.49 33.05
N GLN A 379 -11.07 3.84 32.92
CA GLN A 379 -10.60 4.96 32.11
C GLN A 379 -10.56 4.61 30.61
N LEU A 380 -10.35 3.33 30.30
CA LEU A 380 -10.41 2.79 28.94
C LEU A 380 -11.83 2.55 28.45
N ALA A 381 -12.84 2.44 29.32
CA ALA A 381 -14.22 2.21 28.91
C ALA A 381 -14.76 3.31 27.96
N ASP A 382 -14.27 4.55 28.11
CA ASP A 382 -14.60 5.69 27.23
C ASP A 382 -13.90 5.61 25.86
N LEU A 383 -12.82 4.83 25.77
CA LEU A 383 -12.19 4.48 24.51
C LEU A 383 -12.85 3.19 24.02
N LEU A 384 -13.49 3.23 22.86
CA LEU A 384 -14.03 2.00 22.25
C LEU A 384 -12.92 0.93 22.24
N GLU A 385 -13.05 -0.12 23.07
CA GLU A 385 -12.00 -1.12 23.37
C GLU A 385 -11.32 -1.68 22.12
N ALA A 386 -12.01 -1.63 20.98
CA ALA A 386 -11.49 -1.96 19.65
C ALA A 386 -10.17 -1.27 19.25
N SER A 387 -9.76 -0.19 19.91
CA SER A 387 -8.46 0.48 19.66
C SER A 387 -7.31 -0.04 20.51
N PHE A 388 -7.59 -0.83 21.55
CA PHE A 388 -6.59 -1.40 22.45
C PHE A 388 -6.29 -2.85 22.06
N LEU A 389 -5.02 -3.17 21.93
CA LEU A 389 -4.51 -4.50 21.63
C LEU A 389 -3.73 -4.99 22.84
N TYR A 390 -3.95 -6.24 23.22
CA TYR A 390 -3.30 -6.82 24.39
C TYR A 390 -2.26 -7.84 23.95
N PHE A 391 -1.04 -7.70 24.45
CA PHE A 391 -0.02 -8.74 24.26
C PHE A 391 -0.54 -10.07 24.82
N PRO A 392 -0.31 -11.20 24.14
CA PRO A 392 -0.51 -12.50 24.75
C PRO A 392 0.51 -12.72 25.86
N ASP A 393 0.15 -13.50 26.88
CA ASP A 393 1.00 -13.73 28.06
C ASP A 393 2.37 -14.35 27.69
N CYS A 394 2.44 -15.08 26.57
CA CYS A 394 3.66 -15.70 26.04
C CYS A 394 4.50 -14.79 25.13
N PHE A 395 4.08 -13.55 24.85
CA PHE A 395 4.74 -12.68 23.85
C PHE A 395 6.21 -12.42 24.18
N SER A 396 6.50 -12.09 25.44
CA SER A 396 7.85 -11.81 25.91
C SER A 396 8.75 -13.04 25.80
N GLU A 397 8.23 -14.22 26.13
CA GLU A 397 8.97 -15.48 26.02
C GLU A 397 9.25 -15.82 24.55
N ASP A 398 8.24 -15.72 23.68
CA ASP A 398 8.38 -15.91 22.23
C ASP A 398 9.44 -14.97 21.63
N LEU A 399 9.46 -13.71 22.08
CA LEU A 399 10.44 -12.72 21.63
C LEU A 399 11.86 -13.07 22.10
N LEU A 400 12.02 -13.49 23.36
CA LEU A 400 13.32 -13.92 23.88
C LEU A 400 13.81 -15.19 23.16
N GLU A 401 12.94 -16.15 22.87
CA GLU A 401 13.28 -17.31 22.05
C GLU A 401 13.69 -16.91 20.63
N PHE A 402 12.98 -15.95 20.03
CA PHE A 402 13.31 -15.43 18.70
C PHE A 402 14.69 -14.77 18.68
N VAL A 403 14.97 -13.84 19.61
CA VAL A 403 16.20 -13.04 19.66
C VAL A 403 17.39 -13.88 20.13
N TYR A 404 17.29 -14.53 21.28
CA TYR A 404 18.43 -15.16 21.94
C TYR A 404 18.64 -16.61 21.55
N LEU A 405 17.54 -17.37 21.33
CA LEU A 405 17.65 -18.76 20.93
C LEU A 405 17.69 -18.95 19.41
N LYS A 406 17.45 -17.87 18.64
CA LYS A 406 17.45 -17.87 17.17
C LYS A 406 16.48 -18.91 16.60
N LYS A 407 15.27 -19.00 17.17
CA LYS A 407 14.26 -20.00 16.79
C LYS A 407 13.00 -19.36 16.21
N LYS A 408 13.10 -18.80 15.00
CA LYS A 408 11.99 -18.18 14.27
C LYS A 408 10.73 -19.05 14.20
N ASN A 409 10.91 -20.36 14.06
CA ASN A 409 9.80 -21.32 13.94
C ASN A 409 9.07 -21.60 15.26
N ARG A 410 9.57 -21.11 16.40
CA ARG A 410 8.99 -21.38 17.73
C ARG A 410 8.01 -20.33 18.24
N ILE A 411 7.77 -19.26 17.49
CA ILE A 411 6.74 -18.28 17.86
C ILE A 411 5.39 -18.99 18.00
N SER A 412 4.79 -18.87 19.18
CA SER A 412 3.50 -19.48 19.50
C SER A 412 2.39 -19.04 18.53
N GLN A 413 1.35 -19.86 18.43
CA GLN A 413 0.16 -19.52 17.64
C GLN A 413 -0.59 -18.29 18.21
N GLU A 414 -0.46 -18.03 19.51
CA GLU A 414 -1.08 -16.89 20.18
C GLU A 414 -0.41 -15.58 19.74
N THR A 415 0.93 -15.53 19.78
CA THR A 415 1.70 -14.40 19.24
C THR A 415 1.46 -14.22 17.75
N LYS A 416 1.45 -15.28 16.95
CA LYS A 416 1.11 -15.18 15.51
C LYS A 416 -0.29 -14.61 15.29
N LYS A 417 -1.28 -15.06 16.06
CA LYS A 417 -2.66 -14.54 15.98
C LYS A 417 -2.72 -13.07 16.39
N PHE A 418 -1.95 -12.66 17.38
CA PHE A 418 -1.84 -11.27 17.80
C PHE A 418 -1.19 -10.39 16.71
N ILE A 419 -0.05 -10.80 16.14
CA ILE A 419 0.57 -10.10 15.00
C ILE A 419 -0.39 -10.01 13.81
N LYS A 420 -1.15 -11.07 13.54
CA LYS A 420 -2.20 -11.02 12.51
C LYS A 420 -3.28 -9.99 12.77
N GLN A 421 -3.65 -9.73 14.03
CA GLN A 421 -4.57 -8.63 14.34
C GLN A 421 -3.96 -7.28 13.97
N ILE A 422 -2.66 -7.08 14.22
CA ILE A 422 -1.94 -5.86 13.82
C ILE A 422 -1.93 -5.71 12.30
N MET A 423 -1.63 -6.80 11.58
CA MET A 423 -1.70 -6.86 10.12
C MET A 423 -3.10 -6.46 9.60
N GLU A 424 -4.16 -6.96 10.23
CA GLU A 424 -5.54 -6.59 9.89
C GLU A 424 -5.82 -5.11 10.13
N ARG A 425 -5.25 -4.51 11.20
CA ARG A 425 -5.36 -3.07 11.45
C ARG A 425 -4.64 -2.24 10.40
N VAL A 426 -3.51 -2.71 9.88
CA VAL A 426 -2.80 -2.04 8.77
C VAL A 426 -3.42 -2.31 7.40
N GLY A 427 -4.54 -3.04 7.34
CA GLY A 427 -5.34 -3.25 6.13
C GLY A 427 -5.13 -4.61 5.46
N ILE A 428 -4.31 -5.50 6.03
CA ILE A 428 -4.07 -6.84 5.52
C ILE A 428 -5.09 -7.82 6.12
N LYS A 429 -6.15 -8.14 5.37
CA LYS A 429 -7.17 -9.11 5.82
C LYS A 429 -6.75 -10.54 5.52
N ASN A 430 -6.72 -11.38 6.55
CA ASN A 430 -6.54 -12.84 6.43
C ASN A 430 -7.55 -13.43 5.42
N GLY A 431 -7.04 -14.16 4.43
CA GLY A 431 -7.82 -14.72 3.31
C GLY A 431 -7.26 -14.40 1.91
N ILE A 432 -5.99 -14.01 1.78
CA ILE A 432 -5.28 -13.97 0.49
C ILE A 432 -4.59 -15.33 0.30
N MET A 433 -5.38 -16.39 0.28
CA MET A 433 -5.11 -17.64 -0.43
C MET A 433 -6.35 -18.52 -0.25
N ILE A 434 -7.14 -18.61 -1.33
CA ILE A 434 -8.30 -19.49 -1.54
C ILE A 434 -9.56 -19.02 -0.76
N ASP A 435 -10.69 -18.90 -1.47
CA ASP A 435 -12.07 -18.76 -0.94
C ASP A 435 -12.66 -17.34 -0.71
N ARG A 436 -12.27 -16.33 -1.50
CA ARG A 436 -12.85 -14.97 -1.45
C ARG A 436 -14.23 -14.80 -2.11
N ASP A 437 -14.77 -15.82 -2.78
CA ASP A 437 -16.02 -15.65 -3.54
C ASP A 437 -17.32 -15.89 -2.74
N ASN A 438 -17.31 -16.64 -1.63
CA ASN A 438 -18.58 -17.04 -1.00
C ASN A 438 -19.01 -16.22 0.23
N ARG A 439 -18.09 -15.72 1.07
CA ARG A 439 -18.49 -15.09 2.35
C ARG A 439 -18.96 -13.63 2.27
N VAL A 440 -18.60 -12.91 1.21
CA VAL A 440 -19.10 -11.54 0.96
C VAL A 440 -20.55 -11.60 0.48
N LEU A 441 -20.91 -12.62 -0.29
CA LEU A 441 -22.29 -12.88 -0.71
C LEU A 441 -23.17 -13.24 0.49
N ASP A 442 -22.72 -14.09 1.42
CA ASP A 442 -23.52 -14.47 2.58
C ASP A 442 -23.81 -13.32 3.55
N ARG A 443 -22.83 -12.44 3.82
CA ARG A 443 -23.07 -11.24 4.63
C ARG A 443 -23.96 -10.21 3.91
N PHE A 444 -23.87 -10.12 2.58
CA PHE A 444 -24.72 -9.24 1.78
C PHE A 444 -26.17 -9.76 1.71
N PHE A 445 -26.39 -11.07 1.55
CA PHE A 445 -27.73 -11.67 1.56
C PHE A 445 -28.38 -11.64 2.95
N SER A 446 -27.62 -11.83 4.03
CA SER A 446 -28.13 -11.68 5.40
C SER A 446 -28.54 -10.24 5.70
N PHE A 447 -27.81 -9.25 5.20
CA PHE A 447 -28.13 -7.82 5.33
C PHE A 447 -29.36 -7.43 4.49
N MET A 448 -29.50 -7.99 3.27
CA MET A 448 -30.67 -7.77 2.41
C MET A 448 -31.94 -8.42 2.96
N LYS A 449 -31.87 -9.64 3.55
CA LYS A 449 -33.02 -10.28 4.22
C LYS A 449 -33.50 -9.49 5.45
N GLY A 450 -32.58 -8.92 6.23
CA GLY A 450 -32.93 -8.13 7.42
C GLY A 450 -33.57 -6.77 7.11
N LYS A 451 -33.28 -6.18 5.95
CA LYS A 451 -33.75 -4.82 5.58
C LYS A 451 -34.95 -4.80 4.63
N PHE A 452 -35.21 -5.90 3.90
CA PHE A 452 -36.35 -6.02 2.97
C PHE A 452 -37.46 -6.98 3.44
N GLY A 453 -37.24 -7.75 4.52
CA GLY A 453 -38.25 -8.69 5.05
C GLY A 453 -39.40 -8.07 5.84
N ARG A 454 -39.40 -6.76 6.11
CA ARG A 454 -40.46 -6.05 6.87
C ARG A 454 -41.36 -5.13 6.04
N ARG A 455 -41.37 -5.27 4.71
CA ARG A 455 -42.27 -4.48 3.84
C ARG A 455 -43.08 -5.33 2.84
N LEU A 456 -43.23 -6.64 3.10
CA LEU A 456 -44.07 -7.52 2.29
C LEU A 456 -45.13 -8.28 3.10
N TYR A 457 -45.37 -7.89 4.35
CA TYR A 457 -46.56 -8.26 5.10
C TYR A 457 -46.98 -7.04 5.91
N ASP A 458 -47.70 -6.14 5.24
CA ASP A 458 -48.79 -5.29 5.74
C ASP A 458 -49.38 -4.51 4.56
#